data_AF-A0A9E6EMB8-F1
#
_entry.id   AF-A0A9E6EMB8-F1
#
_cell.length_a   1.000
_cell.length_b   1.000
_cell.length_c   1.000
_cell.angle_alpha   90.00
_cell.angle_beta   90.00
_cell.angle_gamma   90.00
#
_symmetry.space_group_name_H-M   'P 1'
#
loop_
_entity.id
_entity.type
_entity.pdbx_description
1 polymer ?
#
loop_
_entity_poly.entity_id
_entity_poly.type
_entity_poly.pdbx_seq_one_letter_code
_entity_poly.pdbx_strand_id
1 'polypeptide(L)'
;RQCMLLALEALEFSYQHERGSESEDEGLAQVNLILDLLIRLGLLERALDWTSQISKYATDNVEELQNRIAKGRGTKNMTAFDETVINRKIAAMGLTRQKAGERRRDVLELMLERDREPIDASLAATATQPSTERVKALMNLGIHQGVVALLGKELADKGKDNPGWFKNLLNKP
;
A
#
# COMPACT_ATOMS: atom_id res chain seq x y z
N ARG A 1 20.68 0.05 15.80
CA ARG A 1 19.56 0.91 15.34
C ARG A 1 20.06 2.04 14.43
N GLN A 2 21.00 2.87 14.87
CA GLN A 2 21.52 3.99 14.07
C GLN A 2 22.17 3.58 12.73
N CYS A 3 22.95 2.50 12.70
CA CYS A 3 23.51 1.97 11.44
C CYS A 3 22.42 1.53 10.44
N MET A 4 21.30 1.00 10.91
CA MET A 4 20.19 0.59 10.03
C MET A 4 19.41 1.80 9.49
N LEU A 5 19.30 2.89 10.25
CA LEU A 5 18.70 4.14 9.77
C LEU A 5 19.55 4.78 8.68
N LEU A 6 20.87 4.84 8.87
CA LEU A 6 21.79 5.34 7.84
C LEU A 6 21.77 4.48 6.58
N ALA A 7 21.72 3.14 6.73
CA ALA A 7 21.59 2.24 5.61
C ALA A 7 20.26 2.43 4.85
N LEU A 8 19.15 2.63 5.58
CA LEU A 8 17.85 2.93 5.01
C LEU A 8 17.88 4.25 4.22
N GLU A 9 18.42 5.32 4.81
CA GLU A 9 18.53 6.63 4.15
C GLU A 9 19.37 6.55 2.87
N ALA A 10 20.49 5.83 2.91
CA ALA A 10 21.33 5.61 1.74
C ALA A 10 20.62 4.81 0.64
N LEU A 11 19.88 3.76 1.01
CA LEU A 11 19.10 2.95 0.07
C LEU A 11 17.96 3.74 -0.57
N GLU A 12 17.22 4.52 0.22
CA GLU A 12 16.14 5.37 -0.30
C GLU A 12 16.69 6.46 -1.22
N PHE A 13 17.82 7.08 -0.84
CA PHE A 13 18.48 8.07 -1.69
C PHE A 13 18.92 7.48 -3.03
N SER A 14 19.62 6.33 -2.99
CA SER A 14 20.06 5.60 -4.18
C SER A 14 18.88 5.27 -5.09
N TYR A 15 17.81 4.67 -4.54
CA TYR A 15 16.63 4.31 -5.31
C TYR A 15 15.92 5.51 -5.97
N GLN A 16 15.90 6.67 -5.30
CA GLN A 16 15.25 7.88 -5.81
C GLN A 16 16.09 8.60 -6.87
N HIS A 17 17.42 8.60 -6.76
CA HIS A 17 18.31 9.47 -7.53
C HIS A 17 19.18 8.73 -8.55
N GLU A 18 19.44 7.43 -8.36
CA GLU A 18 20.35 6.63 -9.17
C GLU A 18 19.61 5.69 -10.14
N ARG A 19 18.37 6.02 -10.52
CA ARG A 19 17.45 5.26 -11.43
C ARG A 19 18.01 4.88 -12.83
N GLY A 20 19.31 4.97 -13.05
CA GLY A 20 19.97 4.99 -14.36
C GLY A 20 20.14 3.65 -15.08
N SER A 21 20.01 2.47 -14.46
CA SER A 21 20.32 1.22 -15.19
C SER A 21 19.76 -0.09 -14.64
N GLU A 22 18.91 -0.08 -13.61
CA GLU A 22 18.49 -1.32 -12.97
C GLU A 22 17.35 -2.01 -13.75
N SER A 23 17.44 -3.33 -13.83
CA SER A 23 16.33 -4.14 -14.33
C SER A 23 15.10 -3.99 -13.43
N GLU A 24 13.89 -4.18 -13.98
CA GLU A 24 12.64 -4.10 -13.21
C GLU A 24 12.67 -5.03 -11.97
N ASP A 25 13.35 -6.18 -12.08
CA ASP A 25 13.51 -7.15 -10.98
C ASP A 25 14.43 -6.65 -9.86
N GLU A 26 15.53 -5.95 -10.21
CA GLU A 26 16.44 -5.34 -9.24
C GLU A 26 15.76 -4.19 -8.48
N GLY A 27 15.04 -3.33 -9.20
CA GLY A 27 14.26 -2.26 -8.57
C GLY A 27 13.23 -2.79 -7.58
N LEU A 28 12.54 -3.89 -7.92
CA LEU A 28 11.61 -4.55 -7.00
C LEU A 28 12.29 -5.18 -5.79
N ALA A 29 13.48 -5.76 -5.96
CA ALA A 29 14.25 -6.31 -4.85
C ALA A 29 14.68 -5.23 -3.86
N GLN A 30 15.16 -4.08 -4.35
CA GLN A 30 15.54 -2.94 -3.50
C GLN A 30 14.36 -2.36 -2.74
N VAL A 31 13.22 -2.20 -3.41
CA VAL A 31 11.98 -1.73 -2.81
C VAL A 31 11.51 -2.65 -1.68
N ASN A 32 11.56 -3.97 -1.89
CA ASN A 32 11.20 -4.94 -0.85
C ASN A 32 12.15 -4.85 0.35
N LEU A 33 13.46 -4.65 0.10
CA LEU A 33 14.44 -4.47 1.16
C LEU A 33 14.17 -3.20 1.98
N ILE A 34 13.85 -2.08 1.32
CA ILE A 34 13.49 -0.81 1.99
C ILE A 34 12.26 -1.03 2.89
N LEU A 35 11.21 -1.67 2.37
CA LEU A 35 10.00 -1.99 3.14
C LEU A 35 10.31 -2.87 4.36
N ASP A 36 11.08 -3.95 4.17
CA ASP A 36 11.43 -4.85 5.27
C ASP A 36 12.26 -4.13 6.35
N LEU A 37 13.16 -3.21 5.96
CA LEU A 37 13.92 -2.39 6.90
C LEU A 37 13.04 -1.41 7.66
N LEU A 38 12.10 -0.74 6.99
CA LEU A 38 11.14 0.17 7.62
C LEU A 38 10.30 -0.54 8.68
N ILE A 39 9.78 -1.73 8.34
CA ILE A 39 9.01 -2.57 9.26
C ILE A 39 9.85 -2.97 10.47
N ARG A 40 11.08 -3.47 10.25
CA ARG A 40 12.01 -3.86 11.33
C ARG A 40 12.40 -2.71 12.25
N LEU A 41 12.42 -1.49 11.74
CA LEU A 41 12.72 -0.28 12.51
C LEU A 41 11.50 0.31 13.23
N GLY A 42 10.31 -0.25 13.01
CA GLY A 42 9.04 0.25 13.55
C GLY A 42 8.54 1.53 12.87
N LEU A 43 9.05 1.84 11.67
CA LEU A 43 8.68 3.03 10.90
C LEU A 43 7.47 2.74 10.01
N LEU A 44 6.35 2.36 10.63
CA LEU A 44 5.17 1.79 9.97
C LEU A 44 4.47 2.79 9.02
N GLU A 45 4.41 4.06 9.40
CA GLU A 45 3.83 5.12 8.56
C GLU A 45 4.62 5.29 7.26
N ARG A 46 5.95 5.31 7.35
CA ARG A 46 6.83 5.36 6.17
C ARG A 46 6.72 4.09 5.34
N ALA A 47 6.58 2.92 5.97
CA ALA A 47 6.33 1.67 5.26
C ALA A 47 5.03 1.73 4.46
N LEU A 48 3.95 2.30 5.01
CA LEU A 48 2.69 2.51 4.28
C LEU A 48 2.88 3.41 3.06
N ASP A 49 3.58 4.54 3.21
CA ASP A 49 3.85 5.45 2.09
C ASP A 49 4.57 4.73 0.95
N TRP A 50 5.56 3.90 1.28
CA TRP A 50 6.27 3.07 0.31
C TRP A 50 5.35 2.06 -0.38
N THR A 51 4.47 1.36 0.35
CA THR A 51 3.50 0.44 -0.29
C THR A 51 2.57 1.16 -1.27
N SER A 52 2.13 2.38 -0.96
CA SER A 52 1.32 3.20 -1.87
C SER A 52 2.11 3.65 -3.09
N GLN A 53 3.37 4.06 -2.93
CA GLN A 53 4.24 4.46 -4.04
C GLN A 53 4.47 3.32 -5.03
N ILE A 54 4.68 2.09 -4.55
CA ILE A 54 4.86 0.91 -5.40
C ILE A 54 3.59 0.58 -6.18
N SER A 55 2.44 0.60 -5.50
CA SER A 55 1.15 0.36 -6.12
C SER A 55 0.85 1.38 -7.23
N LYS A 56 1.16 2.66 -6.97
CA LYS A 56 1.03 3.74 -7.95
C LYS A 56 1.97 3.53 -9.13
N TYR A 57 3.25 3.30 -8.88
CA TYR A 57 4.24 3.03 -9.93
C TYR A 57 3.81 1.88 -10.84
N ALA A 58 3.37 0.76 -10.27
CA ALA A 58 2.89 -0.38 -11.05
C ALA A 58 1.65 -0.02 -11.89
N THR A 59 0.73 0.78 -11.35
CA THR A 59 -0.49 1.21 -12.06
C THR A 59 -0.14 2.13 -13.23
N ASP A 60 0.69 3.14 -13.01
CA ASP A 60 1.12 4.09 -14.04
C ASP A 60 1.85 3.37 -15.18
N ASN A 61 2.73 2.40 -14.86
CA ASN A 61 3.45 1.61 -15.87
C ASN A 61 2.52 0.67 -16.65
N VAL A 62 1.53 0.04 -16.01
CA VAL A 62 0.54 -0.78 -16.72
C VAL A 62 -0.23 0.07 -17.72
N GLU A 63 -0.67 1.26 -17.33
CA GLU A 63 -1.39 2.18 -18.22
C GLU A 63 -0.50 2.61 -19.40
N GLU A 64 0.76 2.96 -19.15
CA GLU A 64 1.71 3.29 -20.21
C GLU A 64 1.92 2.14 -21.19
N LEU A 65 2.14 0.92 -20.70
CA LEU A 65 2.36 -0.27 -21.51
C LEU A 65 1.11 -0.63 -22.34
N GLN A 66 -0.09 -0.48 -21.76
CA GLN A 66 -1.35 -0.67 -22.48
C GLN A 66 -1.52 0.37 -23.60
N ASN A 67 -1.19 1.63 -23.34
CA ASN A 67 -1.20 2.70 -24.34
C ASN A 67 -0.20 2.43 -25.47
N ARG A 68 0.98 1.87 -25.16
CA ARG A 68 1.96 1.44 -26.16
C ARG A 68 1.43 0.32 -27.06
N ILE A 69 0.74 -0.68 -26.48
CA ILE A 69 0.07 -1.73 -27.27
C ILE A 69 -0.99 -1.11 -28.19
N ALA A 70 -1.87 -0.26 -27.65
CA ALA A 70 -2.95 0.36 -28.42
C ALA A 70 -2.39 1.18 -29.60
N LYS A 71 -1.37 2.00 -29.36
CA LYS A 71 -0.71 2.81 -30.40
C LYS A 71 0.03 1.94 -31.42
N GLY A 72 0.73 0.90 -30.97
CA GLY A 72 1.46 0.00 -31.87
C GLY A 72 0.52 -0.81 -32.79
N ARG A 73 -0.61 -1.28 -32.27
CA ARG A 73 -1.66 -1.93 -33.06
C ARG A 73 -2.30 -0.96 -34.05
N GLY A 74 -2.61 0.27 -33.62
CA GLY A 74 -3.19 1.30 -34.48
C GLY A 74 -2.27 1.74 -35.63
N THR A 75 -0.96 1.73 -35.39
CA THR A 75 0.06 2.09 -36.41
C THR A 75 0.57 0.90 -37.23
N LYS A 76 0.14 -0.34 -36.93
CA LYS A 76 0.60 -1.59 -37.55
C LYS A 76 2.13 -1.82 -37.47
N ASN A 77 2.80 -1.15 -36.54
CA ASN A 77 4.25 -1.26 -36.32
C ASN A 77 4.62 -2.22 -35.17
N MET A 78 3.63 -2.86 -34.54
CA MET A 78 3.84 -3.79 -33.44
C MET A 78 3.94 -5.23 -33.97
N THR A 79 5.03 -5.93 -33.67
CA THR A 79 5.13 -7.36 -33.94
C THR A 79 4.44 -8.18 -32.84
N ALA A 80 4.07 -9.42 -33.13
CA ALA A 80 3.54 -10.34 -32.12
C ALA A 80 4.56 -10.61 -30.99
N PHE A 81 5.86 -10.56 -31.31
CA PHE A 81 6.92 -10.68 -30.33
C PHE A 81 6.94 -9.49 -29.38
N ASP A 82 6.91 -8.26 -29.91
CA ASP A 82 6.89 -7.03 -29.09
C ASP A 82 5.67 -6.99 -28.18
N GLU A 83 4.50 -7.35 -28.71
CA GLU A 83 3.27 -7.41 -27.94
C GLU A 83 3.37 -8.45 -26.80
N THR A 84 3.98 -9.61 -27.06
CA THR A 84 4.22 -10.63 -26.04
C THR A 84 5.15 -10.14 -24.94
N VAL A 85 6.22 -9.42 -25.31
CA VAL A 85 7.15 -8.83 -24.34
C VAL A 85 6.45 -7.80 -23.46
N ILE A 86 5.65 -6.90 -24.06
CA ILE A 86 4.90 -5.89 -23.30
C ILE A 86 3.87 -6.54 -22.37
N ASN A 87 3.13 -7.56 -22.84
CA ASN A 87 2.16 -8.28 -22.01
C ASN A 87 2.82 -8.97 -20.81
N ARG A 88 4.04 -9.51 -20.97
CA ARG A 88 4.80 -10.07 -19.83
C ARG A 88 5.15 -9.01 -18.80
N LYS A 89 5.54 -7.81 -19.24
CA LYS A 89 5.81 -6.68 -18.33
C LYS A 89 4.55 -6.23 -17.59
N ILE A 90 3.42 -6.14 -18.27
CA ILE A 90 2.12 -5.85 -17.64
C ILE A 90 1.79 -6.88 -16.56
N ALA A 91 2.01 -8.18 -16.84
CA ALA A 91 1.80 -9.24 -15.86
C ALA A 91 2.72 -9.10 -14.64
N ALA A 92 4.01 -8.78 -14.85
CA ALA A 92 4.96 -8.52 -13.79
C ALA A 92 4.52 -7.33 -12.91
N MET A 93 4.09 -6.22 -13.51
CA MET A 93 3.57 -5.06 -12.79
C MET A 93 2.27 -5.37 -12.03
N GLY A 94 1.41 -6.22 -12.60
CA GLY A 94 0.23 -6.74 -11.90
C GLY A 94 0.59 -7.50 -10.62
N LEU A 95 1.60 -8.37 -10.68
CA LEU A 95 2.11 -9.09 -9.52
C LEU A 95 2.74 -8.14 -8.49
N THR A 96 3.51 -7.14 -8.93
CA THR A 96 4.06 -6.10 -8.07
C THR A 96 2.96 -5.36 -7.31
N ARG A 97 1.91 -4.94 -8.00
CA ARG A 97 0.76 -4.25 -7.37
C ARG A 97 0.07 -5.14 -6.34
N GLN A 98 -0.12 -6.42 -6.66
CA GLN A 98 -0.71 -7.38 -5.72
C GLN A 98 0.14 -7.50 -4.45
N LYS A 99 1.45 -7.71 -4.60
CA LYS A 99 2.37 -7.82 -3.46
C LYS A 99 2.42 -6.54 -2.62
N ALA A 100 2.40 -5.37 -3.25
CA ALA A 100 2.32 -4.10 -2.53
C ALA A 100 1.03 -4.00 -1.70
N GLY A 101 -0.10 -4.48 -2.24
CA GLY A 101 -1.36 -4.56 -1.51
C GLY A 101 -1.32 -5.55 -0.33
N GLU A 102 -0.67 -6.70 -0.50
CA GLU A 102 -0.43 -7.67 0.58
C GLU A 102 0.41 -7.03 1.70
N ARG A 103 1.57 -6.45 1.36
CA ARG A 103 2.43 -5.77 2.32
C ARG A 103 1.75 -4.60 3.02
N ARG A 104 0.90 -3.86 2.32
CA ARG A 104 0.11 -2.78 2.93
C ARG A 104 -0.80 -3.32 4.03
N ARG A 105 -1.44 -4.47 3.82
CA ARG A 105 -2.26 -5.11 4.86
C ARG A 105 -1.42 -5.52 6.06
N ASP A 106 -0.28 -6.17 5.83
CA ASP A 106 0.63 -6.57 6.91
C ASP A 106 1.07 -5.36 7.76
N VAL A 107 1.41 -4.24 7.13
CA VAL A 107 1.79 -3.02 7.85
C VAL A 107 0.61 -2.46 8.66
N LEU A 108 -0.60 -2.46 8.10
CA LEU A 108 -1.80 -2.03 8.82
C LEU A 108 -2.12 -2.94 10.01
N GLU A 109 -1.89 -4.25 9.90
CA GLU A 109 -2.05 -5.19 11.00
C GLU A 109 -1.02 -4.93 12.11
N LEU A 110 0.24 -4.67 11.76
CA LEU A 110 1.27 -4.27 12.73
C LEU A 110 0.93 -2.95 13.43
N MET A 111 0.35 -1.98 12.71
CA MET A 111 -0.13 -0.74 13.33
C MET A 111 -1.31 -0.98 14.27
N LEU A 112 -2.23 -1.88 13.90
CA LEU A 112 -3.33 -2.28 14.76
C LEU A 112 -2.83 -2.93 16.06
N GLU A 113 -1.82 -3.78 15.98
CA GLU A 113 -1.19 -4.40 17.15
C GLU A 113 -0.50 -3.35 18.03
N ARG A 114 0.27 -2.44 17.43
CA ARG A 114 0.93 -1.33 18.13
C ARG A 114 -0.06 -0.46 18.89
N ASP A 115 -1.19 -0.15 18.26
CA ASP A 115 -2.18 0.79 18.77
C ASP A 115 -3.34 0.09 19.49
N ARG A 116 -3.21 -1.22 19.80
CA ARG A 116 -4.31 -2.05 20.29
C ARG A 116 -4.91 -1.55 21.60
N GLU A 117 -4.07 -1.21 22.57
CA GLU A 117 -4.49 -0.73 23.89
C GLU A 117 -5.30 0.58 23.82
N PRO A 118 -4.82 1.66 23.17
CA PRO A 118 -5.62 2.88 23.04
C PRO A 118 -6.87 2.68 22.18
N ILE A 119 -6.85 1.80 21.18
CA ILE A 119 -8.03 1.43 20.40
C ILE A 119 -9.08 0.78 21.29
N ASP A 120 -8.73 -0.27 22.03
CA ASP A 120 -9.67 -1.00 22.87
C ASP A 120 -10.27 -0.11 23.97
N ALA A 121 -9.46 0.78 24.57
CA ALA A 121 -9.94 1.76 25.53
C ALA A 121 -10.96 2.74 24.93
N SER A 122 -10.69 3.24 23.71
CA SER A 122 -11.60 4.13 22.98
C SER A 122 -12.92 3.45 22.62
N LEU A 123 -12.83 2.21 22.12
CA LEU A 123 -14.00 1.40 21.77
C LEU A 123 -14.86 1.08 22.99
N ALA A 124 -14.25 0.86 24.16
CA ALA A 124 -14.95 0.68 25.42
C ALA A 124 -15.65 1.97 25.88
N ALA A 125 -14.96 3.11 25.83
CA ALA A 125 -15.50 4.41 26.22
C ALA A 125 -16.66 4.87 25.32
N THR A 126 -16.65 4.47 24.05
CA THR A 126 -17.67 4.84 23.04
C THR A 126 -18.62 3.70 22.69
N ALA A 127 -18.65 2.64 23.52
CA ALA A 127 -19.39 1.40 23.22
C ALA A 127 -20.89 1.57 22.99
N THR A 128 -21.51 2.60 23.57
CA THR A 128 -22.94 2.91 23.42
C THR A 128 -23.24 3.90 22.29
N GLN A 129 -22.21 4.49 21.67
CA GLN A 129 -22.36 5.50 20.62
C GLN A 129 -22.57 4.86 19.24
N PRO A 130 -23.10 5.60 18.25
CA PRO A 130 -23.15 5.15 16.85
C PRO A 130 -21.76 4.86 16.28
N SER A 131 -21.68 3.97 15.28
CA SER A 131 -20.41 3.58 14.64
C SER A 131 -19.64 4.77 14.07
N THR A 132 -20.32 5.79 13.54
CA THR A 132 -19.70 7.02 13.04
C THR A 132 -18.99 7.83 14.13
N GLU A 133 -19.54 7.86 15.35
CA GLU A 133 -18.92 8.54 16.49
C GLU A 133 -17.73 7.73 17.04
N ARG A 134 -17.83 6.39 17.04
CA ARG A 134 -16.69 5.51 17.37
C ARG A 134 -15.53 5.70 16.39
N VAL A 135 -15.83 5.81 15.08
CA VAL A 135 -14.84 6.11 14.04
C VAL A 135 -14.18 7.46 14.29
N LYS A 136 -14.98 8.51 14.57
CA LYS A 136 -14.42 9.83 14.90
C LYS A 136 -13.52 9.78 16.13
N ALA A 137 -13.90 9.03 17.16
CA ALA A 137 -13.10 8.87 18.37
C ALA A 137 -11.74 8.23 18.07
N LEU A 138 -11.69 7.17 17.24
CA LEU A 138 -10.43 6.56 16.81
C LEU A 138 -9.57 7.53 15.98
N MET A 139 -10.17 8.27 15.05
CA MET A 139 -9.45 9.26 14.26
C MET A 139 -8.90 10.40 15.14
N ASN A 140 -9.64 10.85 16.15
CA ASN A 140 -9.20 11.87 17.10
C ASN A 140 -8.04 11.40 18.00
N LEU A 141 -7.90 10.08 18.21
CA LEU A 141 -6.75 9.48 18.89
C LEU A 141 -5.52 9.35 17.97
N GLY A 142 -5.63 9.76 16.71
CA GLY A 142 -4.55 9.65 15.73
C GLY A 142 -4.42 8.26 15.12
N ILE A 143 -5.40 7.37 15.31
CA ILE A 143 -5.39 6.05 14.67
C ILE A 143 -5.48 6.22 13.16
N HIS A 144 -4.57 5.57 12.44
CA HIS A 144 -4.50 5.67 10.99
C HIS A 144 -5.80 5.19 10.32
N GLN A 145 -6.27 5.92 9.29
CA GLN A 145 -7.54 5.64 8.62
C GLN A 145 -7.63 4.20 8.07
N GLY A 146 -6.52 3.65 7.58
CA GLY A 146 -6.46 2.26 7.13
C GLY A 146 -6.67 1.23 8.25
N VAL A 147 -6.20 1.53 9.47
CA VAL A 147 -6.44 0.69 10.65
C VAL A 147 -7.90 0.75 11.06
N VAL A 148 -8.49 1.95 11.05
CA VAL A 148 -9.94 2.13 11.29
C VAL A 148 -10.78 1.37 10.26
N ALA A 149 -10.34 1.32 9.00
CA ALA A 149 -10.99 0.55 7.96
C ALA A 149 -10.93 -0.97 8.22
N LEU A 150 -9.81 -1.49 8.73
CA LEU A 150 -9.68 -2.89 9.15
C LEU A 150 -10.63 -3.22 10.31
N LEU A 151 -10.70 -2.34 11.31
CA LEU A 151 -11.59 -2.46 12.47
C LEU A 151 -13.06 -2.38 12.12
N GLY A 152 -13.39 -1.95 10.92
CA GLY A 152 -14.76 -1.75 10.50
C GLY A 152 -15.66 -2.93 10.86
N LYS A 153 -15.28 -4.19 10.60
CA LYS A 153 -16.17 -5.34 10.87
C LYS A 153 -16.56 -5.40 12.35
N GLU A 154 -15.62 -5.16 13.26
CA GLU A 154 -15.85 -5.07 14.70
C GLU A 154 -16.73 -3.87 15.07
N LEU A 155 -16.66 -2.78 14.30
CA LEU A 155 -17.47 -1.57 14.47
C LEU A 155 -18.91 -1.75 13.92
N ALA A 156 -19.11 -2.53 12.86
CA ALA A 156 -20.41 -2.86 12.28
C ALA A 156 -21.18 -3.91 13.08
N ASP A 157 -20.51 -4.93 13.62
CA ASP A 157 -21.22 -6.00 14.35
C ASP A 157 -21.74 -5.53 15.73
N LYS A 158 -21.24 -4.39 16.25
CA LYS A 158 -21.69 -3.78 17.52
C LYS A 158 -22.70 -2.64 17.36
N GLY A 159 -23.15 -2.33 16.14
CA GLY A 159 -24.16 -1.32 15.89
C GLY A 159 -25.06 -1.80 14.76
N LYS A 160 -26.37 -1.88 14.96
CA LYS A 160 -27.37 -2.34 13.98
C LYS A 160 -27.51 -1.38 12.77
N ASP A 161 -26.41 -0.96 12.15
CA ASP A 161 -26.37 0.02 11.07
C ASP A 161 -25.61 -0.49 9.84
N ASN A 162 -26.21 -0.22 8.68
CA ASN A 162 -25.92 -0.73 7.34
C ASN A 162 -24.45 -0.49 6.90
N PRO A 163 -23.73 -1.50 6.38
CA PRO A 163 -22.28 -1.45 6.06
C PRO A 163 -21.90 -0.63 4.80
N GLY A 164 -22.70 0.35 4.37
CA GLY A 164 -22.47 1.10 3.13
C GLY A 164 -21.20 1.99 3.12
N TRP A 165 -20.76 2.49 4.28
CA TRP A 165 -19.60 3.39 4.38
C TRP A 165 -18.25 2.67 4.28
N PHE A 166 -18.24 1.34 4.41
CA PHE A 166 -17.06 0.48 4.39
C PHE A 166 -16.38 0.35 3.04
N LYS A 167 -17.18 0.28 1.97
CA LYS A 167 -16.69 -0.03 0.62
C LYS A 167 -15.78 1.07 0.04
N ASN A 168 -15.80 2.27 0.62
CA ASN A 168 -15.06 3.43 0.15
C ASN A 168 -13.74 3.70 0.90
N LEU A 169 -13.45 2.96 1.97
CA LEU A 169 -12.26 3.18 2.81
C LEU A 169 -11.08 2.28 2.44
N LEU A 170 -11.35 1.06 1.96
CA LEU A 170 -10.32 0.11 1.53
C LEU A 170 -9.87 0.30 0.07
N ASN A 171 -10.62 1.08 -0.72
CA ASN A 171 -10.41 1.26 -2.16
C ASN A 171 -9.90 2.66 -2.54
N LYS A 172 -9.55 3.52 -1.57
CA LYS A 172 -8.86 4.77 -1.89
C LYS A 172 -7.36 4.49 -2.03
N PRO A 173 -6.73 4.95 -3.14
CA PRO A 173 -5.30 4.74 -3.39
C PRO A 173 -4.42 5.33 -2.28
#